data_AF-A0A932GQU5-F1
#
_entry.id   AF-A0A932GQU5-F1
#
_cell.length_a   1.000
_cell.length_b   1.000
_cell.length_c   1.000
_cell.angle_alpha   90.00
_cell.angle_beta   90.00
_cell.angle_gamma   90.00
#
_symmetry.space_group_name_H-M   'P 1'
#
loop_
_entity.id
_entity.type
_entity.pdbx_description
1 polymer ?
#
loop_
_entity_poly.entity_id
_entity_poly.type
_entity_poly.pdbx_seq_one_letter_code
_entity_poly.pdbx_strand_id
1 'polypeptide(L)'
;MRNPPNPWEVYRKHWDPRGRAGYFRFLAATPTGYLADDHEYWNDFPHKSIWLTWTGGGMSNPVGRAADEAFELYQAALNPAPGEEGSLPLAARQFCRSFQFAVPPLSFFVLDSRTGRTFYTDKNPGFIRQTLRPGTRLPGAGQAAGAKPELDALRAWVQGLEGPGILIVSQPLVETPASSFTRFFHSMGDLNLPDYGRDYLDVWQAILRSSHNVLVLTGDIHCSRLTRVQPVGVPGASG
;
A
#
# COMPACT_ATOMS: atom_id res chain seq x y z
N MET A 1 2.00 -17.55 26.43
CA MET A 1 1.82 -16.38 25.55
C MET A 1 3.16 -16.11 24.87
N ARG A 2 3.19 -15.81 23.56
CA ARG A 2 4.45 -15.47 22.87
C ARG A 2 4.82 -14.02 23.15
N ASN A 3 6.08 -13.76 23.50
CA ASN A 3 6.60 -12.40 23.65
C ASN A 3 6.54 -11.66 22.29
N PRO A 4 6.39 -10.32 22.29
CA PRO A 4 6.51 -9.54 21.06
C PRO A 4 7.90 -9.75 20.44
N PRO A 5 7.99 -9.96 19.12
CA PRO A 5 9.29 -10.03 18.44
C PRO A 5 9.94 -8.64 18.45
N ASN A 6 11.26 -8.61 18.32
CA ASN A 6 11.98 -7.40 17.96
C ASN A 6 11.97 -7.27 16.42
N PRO A 7 11.25 -6.29 15.83
CA PRO A 7 11.17 -6.17 14.37
C PRO A 7 12.54 -6.02 13.69
N TRP A 8 13.46 -5.28 14.30
CA TRP A 8 14.82 -5.11 13.78
C TRP A 8 15.58 -6.42 13.64
N GLU A 9 15.42 -7.34 14.60
CA GLU A 9 16.03 -8.66 14.52
C GLU A 9 15.39 -9.53 13.44
N VAL A 10 14.07 -9.44 13.28
CA VAL A 10 13.34 -10.13 12.22
C VAL A 10 13.82 -9.65 10.85
N TYR A 11 13.85 -8.33 10.62
CA TYR A 11 14.33 -7.75 9.38
C TYR A 11 15.79 -8.11 9.12
N ARG A 12 16.68 -7.89 10.09
CA ARG A 12 18.10 -8.25 9.97
C ARG A 12 18.29 -9.72 9.59
N LYS A 13 17.49 -10.64 10.15
CA LYS A 13 17.54 -12.07 9.80
C LYS A 13 17.09 -12.34 8.36
N HIS A 14 16.05 -11.66 7.86
CA HIS A 14 15.54 -11.86 6.51
C HIS A 14 16.39 -11.17 5.44
N TRP A 15 17.04 -10.06 5.82
CA TRP A 15 17.88 -9.22 4.99
C TRP A 15 19.39 -9.45 5.26
N ASP A 16 19.78 -10.58 5.86
CA ASP A 16 21.20 -10.96 5.97
C ASP A 16 21.65 -11.65 4.67
N PRO A 17 22.54 -11.05 3.87
CA PRO A 17 23.00 -11.64 2.61
C PRO A 17 23.74 -12.97 2.80
N ARG A 18 24.34 -13.22 3.97
CA ARG A 18 25.06 -14.47 4.24
C ARG A 18 24.12 -15.67 4.32
N GLY A 19 22.91 -15.45 4.85
CA GLY A 19 21.88 -16.50 4.96
C GLY A 19 20.99 -16.62 3.73
N ARG A 20 20.96 -15.60 2.86
CA ARG A 20 20.03 -15.51 1.72
C ARG A 20 20.67 -15.05 0.41
N ALA A 21 21.89 -15.50 0.13
CA ALA A 21 22.66 -15.05 -1.04
C ALA A 21 21.89 -15.15 -2.38
N GLY A 22 21.07 -16.19 -2.56
CA GLY A 22 20.23 -16.33 -3.77
C GLY A 22 19.16 -15.23 -3.90
N TYR A 23 18.49 -14.87 -2.79
CA TYR A 23 17.51 -13.79 -2.77
C TYR A 23 18.17 -12.43 -3.08
N PHE A 24 19.35 -12.18 -2.50
CA PHE A 24 20.10 -10.95 -2.78
C PHE A 24 20.59 -10.87 -4.22
N ARG A 25 21.02 -11.99 -4.83
CA ARG A 25 21.36 -12.03 -6.25
C ARG A 25 20.15 -11.70 -7.13
N PHE A 26 18.97 -12.20 -6.76
CA PHE A 26 17.73 -11.87 -7.45
C PHE A 26 17.40 -10.38 -7.33
N LEU A 27 17.39 -9.83 -6.11
CA LEU A 27 17.12 -8.40 -5.89
C LEU A 27 18.14 -7.48 -6.57
N ALA A 28 19.41 -7.91 -6.67
CA ALA A 28 20.47 -7.14 -7.32
C ALA A 28 20.45 -7.23 -8.86
N ALA A 29 19.68 -8.14 -9.44
CA ALA A 29 19.65 -8.34 -10.89
C ALA A 29 18.83 -7.27 -11.62
N THR A 30 17.88 -6.61 -10.95
CA THR A 30 17.01 -5.58 -11.52
C THR A 30 16.69 -4.49 -10.49
N PRO A 31 16.33 -3.27 -10.92
CA PRO A 31 15.69 -2.31 -10.02
C PRO A 31 14.47 -2.96 -9.32
N THR A 32 14.29 -2.65 -8.03
CA THR A 32 13.20 -3.19 -7.21
C THR A 32 12.43 -2.05 -6.55
N GLY A 33 11.11 -2.21 -6.46
CA GLY A 33 10.22 -1.35 -5.68
C GLY A 33 9.48 -2.19 -4.65
N TYR A 34 9.19 -1.60 -3.50
CA TYR A 34 8.62 -2.27 -2.34
C TYR A 34 7.34 -1.58 -1.90
N LEU A 35 6.34 -2.40 -1.60
CA LEU A 35 5.07 -2.00 -1.03
C LEU A 35 4.83 -2.88 0.19
N ALA A 36 4.56 -2.26 1.34
CA ALA A 36 4.22 -3.02 2.54
C ALA A 36 2.82 -3.62 2.40
N ASP A 37 2.66 -4.81 2.96
CA ASP A 37 1.39 -5.35 3.42
C ASP A 37 1.44 -5.60 4.93
N ASP A 38 0.50 -6.37 5.48
CA ASP A 38 0.38 -6.58 6.91
C ASP A 38 1.59 -7.29 7.54
N HIS A 39 2.16 -8.26 6.83
CA HIS A 39 3.27 -9.09 7.29
C HIS A 39 4.59 -8.35 7.49
N GLU A 40 4.73 -7.12 6.97
CA GLU A 40 5.81 -6.20 7.36
C GLU A 40 5.72 -5.79 8.84
N TYR A 41 4.53 -5.93 9.46
CA TYR A 41 4.24 -5.63 10.87
C TYR A 41 3.84 -6.89 11.64
N TRP A 42 2.63 -7.40 11.38
CA TRP A 42 2.06 -8.65 11.88
C TRP A 42 0.80 -8.97 11.06
N ASN A 43 0.44 -10.25 11.03
CA ASN A 43 -0.76 -10.74 10.35
C ASN A 43 -2.00 -9.93 10.73
N ASP A 44 -2.69 -9.36 9.74
CA ASP A 44 -3.89 -8.52 9.84
C ASP A 44 -3.68 -7.10 10.38
N PHE A 45 -2.46 -6.57 10.37
CA PHE A 45 -2.17 -5.17 10.75
C PHE A 45 -3.18 -4.19 10.10
N PRO A 46 -3.75 -3.22 10.84
CA PRO A 46 -3.43 -2.81 12.21
C PRO A 46 -4.21 -3.55 13.31
N HIS A 47 -5.02 -4.56 12.96
CA HIS A 47 -5.94 -5.21 13.88
C HIS A 47 -5.21 -6.08 14.90
N LYS A 48 -5.92 -6.41 15.98
CA LYS A 48 -5.42 -7.37 16.94
C LYS A 48 -5.47 -8.76 16.32
N SER A 49 -4.62 -9.66 16.77
CA SER A 49 -4.69 -11.09 16.48
C SER A 49 -5.15 -11.82 17.75
N ILE A 50 -6.05 -12.79 17.58
CA ILE A 50 -6.49 -13.65 18.69
C ILE A 50 -5.34 -14.45 19.32
N TRP A 51 -4.28 -14.73 18.55
CA TRP A 51 -3.15 -15.56 18.97
C TRP A 51 -1.96 -14.75 19.51
N LEU A 52 -1.89 -13.46 19.19
CA LEU A 52 -0.77 -12.58 19.52
C LEU A 52 -1.27 -11.41 20.37
N THR A 53 -1.25 -11.56 21.68
CA THR A 53 -1.82 -10.57 22.63
C THR A 53 -1.13 -9.21 22.59
N TRP A 54 0.07 -9.11 22.01
CA TRP A 54 0.84 -7.88 21.85
C TRP A 54 0.49 -7.08 20.58
N THR A 55 -0.39 -7.58 19.71
CA THR A 55 -0.83 -6.90 18.47
C THR A 55 -2.02 -5.96 18.72
N GLY A 56 -2.40 -5.21 17.68
CA GLY A 56 -3.44 -4.17 17.76
C GLY A 56 -2.85 -2.79 18.06
N GLY A 57 -3.68 -1.75 18.07
CA GLY A 57 -3.24 -0.36 18.26
C GLY A 57 -2.52 0.28 17.05
N GLY A 58 -2.29 -0.45 15.96
CA GLY A 58 -1.67 0.07 14.74
C GLY A 58 -0.34 0.76 15.00
N MET A 59 -0.18 1.98 14.50
CA MET A 59 1.02 2.82 14.73
C MET A 59 1.13 3.35 16.17
N SER A 60 0.10 3.24 17.01
CA SER A 60 0.23 3.52 18.45
C SER A 60 0.94 2.38 19.20
N ASN A 61 1.05 1.19 18.59
CA ASN A 61 1.79 0.06 19.13
C ASN A 61 3.30 0.24 18.93
N PRO A 62 4.13 0.07 19.98
CA PRO A 62 5.59 0.11 19.85
C PRO A 62 6.16 -0.88 18.83
N VAL A 63 5.60 -2.09 18.74
CA VAL A 63 6.02 -3.09 17.74
C VAL A 63 5.66 -2.62 16.34
N GLY A 64 4.49 -1.99 16.18
CA GLY A 64 4.04 -1.42 14.90
C GLY A 64 4.98 -0.32 14.42
N ARG A 65 5.37 0.61 15.30
CA ARG A 65 6.34 1.66 14.96
C ARG A 65 7.72 1.11 14.64
N ALA A 66 8.22 0.17 15.43
CA ALA A 66 9.54 -0.43 15.18
C ALA A 66 9.56 -1.23 13.87
N ALA A 67 8.47 -1.92 13.54
CA ALA A 67 8.30 -2.58 12.26
C ALA A 67 8.22 -1.59 11.10
N ASP A 68 7.51 -0.47 11.29
CA ASP A 68 7.43 0.62 10.31
C ASP A 68 8.80 1.24 10.00
N GLU A 69 9.60 1.49 11.03
CA GLU A 69 10.97 2.00 10.90
C GLU A 69 11.89 0.98 10.22
N ALA A 70 11.73 -0.32 10.52
CA ALA A 70 12.51 -1.37 9.88
C ALA A 70 12.13 -1.54 8.40
N PHE A 71 10.83 -1.56 8.07
CA PHE A 71 10.33 -1.54 6.70
C PHE A 71 10.91 -0.36 5.93
N GLU A 72 10.91 0.82 6.54
CA GLU A 72 11.43 2.03 5.94
C GLU A 72 12.90 1.91 5.57
N LEU A 73 13.75 1.47 6.49
CA LEU A 73 15.19 1.37 6.22
C LEU A 73 15.59 0.21 5.31
N TYR A 74 14.93 -0.94 5.41
CA TYR A 74 15.32 -2.13 4.64
C TYR A 74 14.69 -2.20 3.26
N GLN A 75 13.50 -1.63 3.07
CA GLN A 75 12.70 -1.78 1.84
C GLN A 75 12.33 -0.44 1.23
N ALA A 76 11.56 0.40 1.95
CA ALA A 76 11.01 1.62 1.36
C ALA A 76 12.11 2.63 0.95
N ALA A 77 13.28 2.59 1.60
CA ALA A 77 14.45 3.39 1.23
C ALA A 77 14.97 3.12 -0.19
N LEU A 78 14.62 1.97 -0.78
CA LEU A 78 14.99 1.58 -2.14
C LEU A 78 13.96 2.03 -3.18
N ASN A 79 12.81 2.55 -2.75
CA ASN A 79 11.78 3.05 -3.66
C ASN A 79 12.26 4.34 -4.35
N PRO A 80 11.83 4.58 -5.60
CA PRO A 80 12.05 5.86 -6.27
C PRO A 80 11.51 7.03 -5.44
N ALA A 81 12.31 8.09 -5.27
CA ALA A 81 11.81 9.35 -4.76
C ALA A 81 10.90 10.00 -5.83
N PRO A 82 9.69 10.49 -5.48
CA PRO A 82 8.80 11.06 -6.48
C PRO A 82 9.39 12.32 -7.10
N GLY A 83 9.57 12.30 -8.42
CA GLY A 83 10.07 13.43 -9.20
C GLY A 83 11.59 13.49 -9.38
N GLU A 84 12.36 12.48 -8.97
CA GLU A 84 13.79 12.40 -9.29
C GLU A 84 14.05 11.30 -10.33
N GLU A 85 14.59 11.68 -11.50
CA GLU A 85 15.04 10.73 -12.52
C GLU A 85 16.32 10.00 -12.05
N GLY A 86 16.26 8.68 -12.03
CA GLY A 86 17.43 7.84 -12.35
C GLY A 86 18.62 7.83 -11.40
N SER A 87 18.49 8.22 -10.13
CA SER A 87 19.56 7.94 -9.15
C SER A 87 18.97 7.52 -7.81
N LEU A 88 19.64 6.57 -7.13
CA LEU A 88 19.53 6.38 -5.67
C LEU A 88 20.24 7.59 -5.03
N PRO A 89 19.53 8.62 -4.58
CA PRO A 89 20.14 9.87 -4.14
C PRO A 89 20.01 9.98 -2.62
N LEU A 90 20.22 11.18 -2.10
CA LEU A 90 19.82 11.63 -0.76
C LEU A 90 18.32 11.35 -0.38
N ALA A 91 17.57 10.54 -1.15
CA ALA A 91 16.19 10.06 -0.96
C ALA A 91 15.93 9.31 0.34
N ALA A 92 16.96 8.91 1.08
CA ALA A 92 16.81 8.44 2.46
C ALA A 92 16.24 9.53 3.42
N ARG A 93 15.94 10.74 2.93
CA ARG A 93 15.21 11.79 3.67
C ARG A 93 13.77 12.01 3.21
N GLN A 94 13.32 11.36 2.13
CA GLN A 94 11.98 11.53 1.55
C GLN A 94 11.36 10.15 1.30
N PHE A 95 11.24 9.34 2.35
CA PHE A 95 10.65 8.01 2.25
C PHE A 95 9.22 8.10 1.71
N CYS A 96 8.98 7.42 0.59
CA CYS A 96 7.69 7.41 -0.10
C CYS A 96 7.18 5.98 -0.16
N ARG A 97 6.02 5.74 0.46
CA ARG A 97 5.34 4.43 0.47
C ARG A 97 4.37 4.31 -0.68
N SER A 98 3.74 5.44 -1.02
CA SER A 98 3.12 5.66 -2.31
C SER A 98 4.05 6.48 -3.19
N PHE A 99 4.22 6.07 -4.44
CA PHE A 99 5.10 6.73 -5.40
C PHE A 99 4.65 6.45 -6.83
N GLN A 100 5.18 7.22 -7.77
CA GLN A 100 4.92 7.06 -9.20
C GLN A 100 6.23 7.06 -9.97
N PHE A 101 6.26 6.32 -11.07
CA PHE A 101 7.37 6.28 -12.02
C PHE A 101 6.84 5.90 -13.41
N ALA A 102 7.64 6.14 -14.44
CA ALA A 102 7.27 5.82 -15.82
C ALA A 102 8.32 4.91 -16.46
N VAL A 103 7.84 3.95 -17.24
CA VAL A 103 8.64 3.17 -18.18
C VAL A 103 7.88 3.24 -19.50
N PRO A 104 8.14 4.27 -20.33
CA PRO A 104 7.32 4.54 -21.51
C PRO A 104 7.13 3.28 -22.38
N PRO A 105 5.90 3.03 -22.86
CA PRO A 105 4.72 3.90 -22.80
C PRO A 105 3.87 3.75 -21.51
N LEU A 106 4.34 3.00 -20.51
CA LEU A 106 3.59 2.68 -19.30
C LEU A 106 3.89 3.69 -18.19
N SER A 107 2.83 4.07 -17.47
CA SER A 107 2.93 4.86 -16.24
C SER A 107 2.51 4.00 -15.05
N PHE A 108 3.23 4.11 -13.93
CA PHE A 108 3.03 3.28 -12.74
C PHE A 108 2.67 4.16 -11.55
N PHE A 109 1.71 3.70 -10.76
CA PHE A 109 1.40 4.25 -9.44
C PHE A 109 1.37 3.13 -8.42
N VAL A 110 2.16 3.29 -7.37
CA VAL A 110 2.19 2.39 -6.21
C VAL A 110 1.47 3.10 -5.08
N LEU A 111 0.44 2.45 -4.51
CA LEU A 111 -0.38 3.00 -3.44
C LEU A 111 -0.25 2.13 -2.18
N ASP A 112 0.29 2.73 -1.11
CA ASP A 112 0.32 2.15 0.24
C ASP A 112 -1.09 2.17 0.85
N SER A 113 -1.71 0.99 0.86
CA SER A 113 -3.03 0.77 1.47
C SER A 113 -2.95 0.15 2.87
N ARG A 114 -1.76 -0.06 3.43
CA ARG A 114 -1.62 -0.80 4.69
C ARG A 114 -1.10 0.07 5.81
N THR A 115 -0.02 0.81 5.60
CA THR A 115 0.67 1.43 6.73
C THR A 115 -0.10 2.58 7.36
N GLY A 116 -0.95 3.23 6.57
CA GLY A 116 -1.86 4.29 7.01
C GLY A 116 -3.23 3.82 7.47
N ARG A 117 -3.49 2.52 7.38
CA ARG A 117 -4.82 1.96 7.56
C ARG A 117 -5.30 2.18 8.99
N THR A 118 -6.52 2.68 9.11
CA THR A 118 -7.19 2.90 10.38
C THR A 118 -7.89 1.62 10.83
N PHE A 119 -8.43 1.60 12.05
CA PHE A 119 -9.31 0.50 12.42
C PHE A 119 -10.61 0.61 11.63
N TYR A 120 -11.16 -0.53 11.24
CA TYR A 120 -12.48 -0.55 10.59
C TYR A 120 -13.61 -0.06 11.51
N THR A 121 -13.42 -0.17 12.83
CA THR A 121 -14.36 0.33 13.84
C THR A 121 -14.25 1.83 14.09
N ASP A 122 -13.29 2.52 13.48
CA ASP A 122 -13.18 3.97 13.61
C ASP A 122 -14.39 4.66 12.96
N LYS A 123 -14.73 5.88 13.42
CA LYS A 123 -15.87 6.64 12.90
C LYS A 123 -15.82 6.83 11.38
N ASN A 124 -14.61 6.99 10.85
CA ASN A 124 -14.32 7.18 9.42
C ASN A 124 -13.17 6.24 9.02
N PRO A 125 -13.44 4.95 8.80
CA PRO A 125 -12.38 4.00 8.51
C PRO A 125 -11.81 4.27 7.11
N GLY A 126 -10.49 4.12 6.96
CA GLY A 126 -9.80 4.29 5.70
C GLY A 126 -8.53 3.45 5.62
N PHE A 127 -8.14 3.10 4.40
CA PHE A 127 -6.87 2.44 4.12
C PHE A 127 -5.84 3.38 3.47
N ILE A 128 -6.25 4.59 3.08
CA ILE A 128 -5.36 5.63 2.53
C ILE A 128 -5.03 6.65 3.61
N ARG A 129 -3.77 7.09 3.68
CA ARG A 129 -3.32 8.06 4.68
C ARG A 129 -4.02 9.41 4.51
N GLN A 130 -4.36 10.00 5.64
CA GLN A 130 -4.84 11.39 5.71
C GLN A 130 -3.69 12.40 5.62
N THR A 131 -2.46 12.01 5.93
CA THR A 131 -1.29 12.89 5.86
C THR A 131 -0.07 12.13 5.35
N LEU A 132 0.72 12.80 4.51
CA LEU A 132 2.05 12.32 4.15
C LEU A 132 3.02 12.56 5.31
N ARG A 133 4.09 11.77 5.36
CA ARG A 133 5.18 12.06 6.30
C ARG A 133 5.79 13.43 5.97
N PRO A 134 6.26 14.20 6.97
CA PRO A 134 6.97 15.44 6.71
C PRO A 134 8.14 15.22 5.75
N GLY A 135 8.24 16.05 4.72
CA GLY A 135 9.29 15.94 3.70
C GLY A 135 8.97 14.99 2.54
N THR A 136 7.94 14.14 2.65
CA THR A 136 7.44 13.35 1.50
C THR A 136 6.87 14.28 0.44
N ARG A 137 7.38 14.17 -0.79
CA ARG A 137 6.82 14.82 -1.97
C ARG A 137 6.13 13.75 -2.80
N LEU A 138 4.88 13.94 -3.16
CA LEU A 138 4.15 13.07 -4.07
C LEU A 138 3.42 13.96 -5.09
N PRO A 139 3.71 13.86 -6.39
CA PRO A 139 3.05 14.70 -7.41
C PRO A 139 1.53 14.58 -7.35
N GLY A 140 0.83 15.70 -7.48
CA GLY A 140 -0.63 15.75 -7.39
C GLY A 140 -1.21 15.60 -5.99
N ALA A 141 -0.38 15.43 -4.96
CA ALA A 141 -0.85 15.26 -3.60
C ALA A 141 -1.44 16.57 -3.02
N GLY A 142 -2.67 16.47 -2.51
CA GLY A 142 -3.36 17.58 -1.87
C GLY A 142 -2.73 17.96 -0.52
N GLN A 143 -2.72 19.26 -0.19
CA GLN A 143 -2.24 19.79 1.10
C GLN A 143 -3.36 20.42 1.94
N ALA A 144 -4.61 20.36 1.47
CA ALA A 144 -5.74 20.94 2.19
C ALA A 144 -6.05 20.16 3.48
N ALA A 145 -6.59 20.84 4.49
CA ALA A 145 -7.04 20.19 5.71
C ALA A 145 -8.13 19.15 5.40
N GLY A 146 -7.93 17.91 5.85
CA GLY A 146 -8.83 16.79 5.55
C GLY A 146 -8.64 16.17 4.15
N ALA A 147 -7.66 16.61 3.37
CA ALA A 147 -7.26 15.94 2.14
C ALA A 147 -6.72 14.53 2.42
N LYS A 148 -6.76 13.68 1.40
CA LYS A 148 -6.05 12.39 1.39
C LYS A 148 -4.99 12.49 0.31
N PRO A 149 -3.76 12.91 0.65
CA PRO A 149 -2.79 13.34 -0.35
C PRO A 149 -2.45 12.22 -1.36
N GLU A 150 -2.40 10.96 -0.92
CA GLU A 150 -2.16 9.81 -1.80
C GLU A 150 -3.32 9.53 -2.76
N LEU A 151 -4.56 9.78 -2.31
CA LEU A 151 -5.75 9.65 -3.16
C LEU A 151 -5.83 10.79 -4.19
N ASP A 152 -5.47 12.00 -3.79
CA ASP A 152 -5.40 13.14 -4.71
C ASP A 152 -4.30 12.94 -5.75
N ALA A 153 -3.15 12.39 -5.33
CA ALA A 153 -2.08 11.99 -6.24
C ALA A 153 -2.52 10.88 -7.20
N LEU A 154 -3.25 9.85 -6.72
CA LEU A 154 -3.81 8.81 -7.58
C LEU A 154 -4.75 9.41 -8.63
N ARG A 155 -5.65 10.33 -8.22
CA ARG A 155 -6.59 11.00 -9.13
C ARG A 155 -5.85 11.83 -10.18
N ALA A 156 -4.86 12.61 -9.77
CA ALA A 156 -4.03 13.40 -10.66
C ALA A 156 -3.25 12.51 -11.63
N TRP A 157 -2.68 11.40 -11.14
CA TRP A 157 -1.99 10.42 -11.97
C TRP A 157 -2.91 9.81 -13.02
N VAL A 158 -4.10 9.33 -12.65
CA VAL A 158 -5.07 8.78 -13.60
C VAL A 158 -5.48 9.82 -14.65
N GLN A 159 -5.77 11.05 -14.23
CA GLN A 159 -6.18 12.13 -15.14
C GLN A 159 -5.06 12.55 -16.11
N GLY A 160 -3.80 12.39 -15.70
CA GLY A 160 -2.62 12.72 -16.50
C GLY A 160 -2.06 11.54 -17.31
N LEU A 161 -2.74 10.40 -17.37
CA LEU A 161 -2.29 9.28 -18.19
C LEU A 161 -2.33 9.65 -19.69
N GLU A 162 -1.22 9.43 -20.39
CA GLU A 162 -1.11 9.54 -21.86
C GLU A 162 -1.23 8.18 -22.57
N GLY A 163 -1.32 7.10 -21.78
CA GLY A 163 -1.32 5.71 -22.23
C GLY A 163 -1.79 4.76 -21.13
N PRO A 164 -1.66 3.44 -21.30
CA PRO A 164 -2.06 2.46 -20.28
C PRO A 164 -1.34 2.70 -18.94
N GLY A 165 -2.12 2.67 -17.85
CA GLY A 165 -1.62 2.82 -16.49
C GLY A 165 -1.50 1.48 -15.77
N ILE A 166 -0.58 1.40 -14.81
CA ILE A 166 -0.44 0.26 -13.90
C ILE A 166 -0.57 0.77 -12.47
N LEU A 167 -1.63 0.36 -11.77
CA LEU A 167 -1.83 0.60 -10.35
C LEU A 167 -1.39 -0.62 -9.55
N ILE A 168 -0.53 -0.42 -8.56
CA ILE A 168 -0.05 -1.47 -7.65
C ILE A 168 -0.58 -1.18 -6.25
N VAL A 169 -1.31 -2.13 -5.66
CA VAL A 169 -1.85 -2.07 -4.30
C VAL A 169 -1.59 -3.42 -3.60
N SER A 170 -1.42 -3.43 -2.28
CA SER A 170 -1.01 -4.67 -1.59
C SER A 170 -2.10 -5.75 -1.63
N GLN A 171 -3.37 -5.34 -1.49
CA GLN A 171 -4.52 -6.24 -1.44
C GLN A 171 -5.44 -6.12 -2.67
N PRO A 172 -6.20 -7.17 -3.03
CA PRO A 172 -7.08 -7.14 -4.18
C PRO A 172 -8.25 -6.16 -4.00
N LEU A 173 -8.60 -5.46 -5.09
CA LEU A 173 -9.78 -4.59 -5.14
C LEU A 173 -11.08 -5.37 -5.38
N VAL A 174 -11.04 -6.45 -6.17
CA VAL A 174 -12.23 -7.26 -6.47
C VAL A 174 -12.41 -8.33 -5.40
N GLU A 175 -12.89 -7.92 -4.23
CA GLU A 175 -13.21 -8.81 -3.12
C GLU A 175 -14.61 -8.58 -2.59
N THR A 176 -15.11 -9.55 -1.84
CA THR A 176 -16.29 -9.35 -1.02
C THR A 176 -15.90 -8.66 0.30
N PRO A 177 -16.71 -7.69 0.77
CA PRO A 177 -16.56 -7.20 2.13
C PRO A 177 -16.75 -8.34 3.13
N ALA A 178 -16.10 -8.26 4.29
CA ALA A 178 -16.30 -9.23 5.36
C ALA A 178 -17.79 -9.30 5.77
N SER A 179 -18.29 -10.50 6.06
CA SER A 179 -19.68 -10.69 6.50
C SER A 179 -19.95 -9.98 7.85
N SER A 180 -21.19 -9.65 8.17
CA SER A 180 -21.52 -9.00 9.46
C SER A 180 -21.09 -9.84 10.68
N PHE A 181 -21.21 -11.17 10.59
CA PHE A 181 -20.72 -12.08 11.61
C PHE A 181 -19.19 -12.02 11.71
N THR A 182 -18.51 -12.06 10.56
CA THR A 182 -17.06 -11.90 10.47
C THR A 182 -16.63 -10.59 11.12
N ARG A 183 -17.20 -9.44 10.74
CA ARG A 183 -16.89 -8.11 11.30
C ARG A 183 -17.10 -8.01 12.80
N PHE A 184 -18.12 -8.67 13.35
CA PHE A 184 -18.40 -8.68 14.79
C PHE A 184 -17.29 -9.37 15.59
N PHE A 185 -16.74 -10.48 15.08
CA PHE A 185 -15.63 -11.19 15.72
C PHE A 185 -14.23 -10.74 15.23
N HIS A 186 -14.14 -10.02 14.10
CA HIS A 186 -12.91 -9.54 13.44
C HIS A 186 -12.46 -8.13 13.87
N SER A 187 -12.83 -7.65 15.05
CA SER A 187 -11.90 -6.73 15.75
C SER A 187 -10.51 -7.40 15.99
N MET A 188 -10.42 -8.70 15.69
CA MET A 188 -9.26 -9.56 15.82
C MET A 188 -8.83 -10.31 14.53
N GLY A 189 -9.12 -9.81 13.31
CA GLY A 189 -8.73 -10.45 12.04
C GLY A 189 -8.74 -9.52 10.80
N ASP A 190 -8.17 -9.93 9.66
CA ASP A 190 -8.03 -9.03 8.48
C ASP A 190 -9.38 -8.70 7.85
N LEU A 191 -9.42 -7.51 7.26
CA LEU A 191 -10.55 -6.99 6.51
C LEU A 191 -10.06 -6.58 5.12
N ASN A 192 -10.89 -6.84 4.12
CA ASN A 192 -10.56 -6.53 2.74
C ASN A 192 -10.75 -5.04 2.46
N LEU A 193 -10.16 -4.54 1.39
CA LEU A 193 -10.32 -3.14 0.97
C LEU A 193 -11.79 -2.67 0.84
N PRO A 194 -12.76 -3.49 0.37
CA PRO A 194 -14.18 -3.13 0.34
C PRO A 194 -14.81 -2.79 1.69
N ASP A 195 -14.21 -3.20 2.80
CA ASP A 195 -14.69 -2.83 4.14
C ASP A 195 -14.47 -1.32 4.40
N TYR A 196 -13.47 -0.68 3.79
CA TYR A 196 -13.17 0.75 3.99
C TYR A 196 -13.93 1.63 2.99
N GLY A 197 -15.26 1.48 2.98
CA GLY A 197 -16.15 1.89 1.89
C GLY A 197 -15.84 3.22 1.19
N ARG A 198 -15.49 4.29 1.90
CA ARG A 198 -15.18 5.58 1.25
C ARG A 198 -13.92 5.52 0.38
N ASP A 199 -12.81 5.03 0.93
CA ASP A 199 -11.54 4.94 0.19
C ASP A 199 -11.64 3.94 -0.94
N TYR A 200 -12.31 2.82 -0.69
CA TYR A 200 -12.59 1.81 -1.70
C TYR A 200 -13.34 2.41 -2.90
N LEU A 201 -14.42 3.15 -2.64
CA LEU A 201 -15.19 3.81 -3.69
C LEU A 201 -14.38 4.90 -4.40
N ASP A 202 -13.60 5.69 -3.66
CA ASP A 202 -12.79 6.76 -4.24
C ASP A 202 -11.68 6.22 -5.17
N VAL A 203 -11.06 5.08 -4.83
CA VAL A 203 -10.08 4.38 -5.69
C VAL A 203 -10.75 3.85 -6.96
N TRP A 204 -11.89 3.16 -6.83
CA TRP A 204 -12.64 2.69 -8.00
C TRP A 204 -13.09 3.83 -8.90
N GLN A 205 -13.57 4.94 -8.32
CA GLN A 205 -13.96 6.11 -9.09
C GLN A 205 -12.77 6.75 -9.81
N ALA A 206 -11.58 6.77 -9.21
CA ALA A 206 -10.38 7.23 -9.90
C ALA A 206 -10.10 6.34 -11.12
N ILE A 207 -10.02 5.02 -10.92
CA ILE A 207 -9.72 4.04 -11.99
C ILE A 207 -10.75 4.12 -13.13
N LEU A 208 -12.05 4.11 -12.80
CA LEU A 208 -13.13 4.07 -13.80
C LEU A 208 -13.31 5.38 -14.58
N ARG A 209 -12.69 6.48 -14.12
CA ARG A 209 -12.67 7.77 -14.84
C ARG A 209 -11.45 7.94 -15.74
N SER A 210 -10.53 6.98 -15.76
CA SER A 210 -9.38 6.98 -16.65
C SER A 210 -9.83 6.99 -18.12
N SER A 211 -9.19 7.80 -18.97
CA SER A 211 -9.30 7.72 -20.43
C SER A 211 -8.56 6.51 -21.02
N HIS A 212 -7.74 5.84 -20.21
CA HIS A 212 -6.92 4.70 -20.61
C HIS A 212 -7.22 3.46 -19.77
N ASN A 213 -6.88 2.28 -20.32
CA ASN A 213 -6.92 1.04 -19.56
C ASN A 213 -5.94 1.11 -18.38
N VAL A 214 -6.41 0.71 -17.20
CA VAL A 214 -5.59 0.57 -16.00
C VAL A 214 -5.50 -0.90 -15.61
N LEU A 215 -4.28 -1.45 -15.61
CA LEU A 215 -4.01 -2.76 -15.02
C LEU A 215 -3.80 -2.59 -13.52
N VAL A 216 -4.51 -3.36 -12.72
CA VAL A 216 -4.32 -3.38 -11.26
C VAL A 216 -3.56 -4.64 -10.87
N LEU A 217 -2.41 -4.48 -10.22
CA LEU A 217 -1.57 -5.56 -9.70
C LEU A 217 -1.72 -5.63 -8.17
N THR A 218 -2.05 -6.81 -7.66
CA THR A 218 -2.34 -7.02 -6.23
C THR A 218 -1.75 -8.33 -5.71
N GLY A 219 -1.52 -8.42 -4.40
CA GLY A 219 -0.97 -9.59 -3.70
C GLY A 219 -1.93 -10.19 -2.66
N ASP A 220 -1.38 -10.62 -1.53
CA ASP A 220 -2.07 -11.11 -0.31
C ASP A 220 -2.71 -12.51 -0.40
N ILE A 221 -3.55 -12.78 -1.41
CA ILE A 221 -4.46 -13.96 -1.41
C ILE A 221 -3.84 -15.33 -1.71
N HIS A 222 -2.51 -15.44 -1.80
CA HIS A 222 -1.75 -16.69 -2.02
C HIS A 222 -2.22 -17.58 -3.20
N CYS A 223 -2.92 -17.01 -4.18
CA CYS A 223 -3.31 -17.67 -5.41
C CYS A 223 -3.28 -16.68 -6.58
N SER A 224 -3.25 -17.20 -7.81
CA SER A 224 -3.31 -16.37 -9.02
C SER A 224 -4.76 -16.16 -9.43
N ARG A 225 -5.16 -14.91 -9.63
CA ARG A 225 -6.48 -14.54 -10.16
C ARG A 225 -6.33 -13.45 -11.21
N LEU A 226 -7.08 -13.59 -12.30
CA LEU A 226 -7.24 -12.55 -13.32
C LEU A 226 -8.72 -12.15 -13.36
N THR A 227 -8.99 -10.84 -13.27
CA THR A 227 -10.34 -10.30 -13.35
C THR A 227 -10.36 -9.14 -14.33
N ARG A 228 -11.34 -9.16 -15.24
CA ARG A 228 -11.62 -8.02 -16.13
C ARG A 228 -12.83 -7.29 -15.59
N VAL A 229 -12.68 -5.98 -15.38
CA VAL A 229 -13.77 -5.09 -15.01
C VAL A 229 -14.04 -4.17 -16.19
N GLN A 230 -15.30 -4.06 -16.59
CA GLN A 230 -15.75 -3.14 -17.63
C GLN A 230 -16.86 -2.27 -17.04
N PRO A 231 -16.68 -0.93 -16.97
CA PRO A 231 -17.76 -0.05 -16.55
C PRO A 231 -18.92 -0.13 -17.55
N VAL A 232 -20.14 -0.30 -17.04
CA VAL A 232 -21.37 -0.23 -17.83
C VAL A 232 -22.15 1.00 -17.36
N GLY A 233 -22.49 1.89 -18.29
CA GLY A 233 -23.32 3.07 -17.99
C GLY A 233 -22.60 4.21 -17.24
N VAL A 234 -21.27 4.28 -17.28
CA VAL A 234 -20.49 5.42 -16.77
C VAL A 234 -20.33 6.44 -17.91
N PRO A 235 -20.93 7.65 -17.83
CA PRO A 235 -20.75 8.66 -18.86
C PRO A 235 -19.26 9.00 -19.04
N GLY A 236 -18.75 8.86 -20.26
CA GLY A 236 -17.35 9.15 -20.60
C GLY A 236 -16.38 7.95 -20.55
N ALA A 237 -16.81 6.77 -20.11
CA ALA A 237 -16.00 5.56 -20.24
C ALA A 237 -16.19 4.96 -21.65
N SER A 238 -15.19 5.11 -22.52
CA SER A 238 -15.17 4.45 -23.84
C SER A 238 -15.00 2.95 -23.66
N GLY A 239 -15.99 2.17 -24.13
CA GLY A 239 -15.92 0.71 -24.23
C GLY A 239 -15.09 0.23 -25.41
#